data_AF-A0A922M815-F1
#
_entry.id   AF-A0A922M815-F1
#
_cell.length_a   1.000
_cell.length_b   1.000
_cell.length_c   1.000
_cell.angle_alpha   90.00
_cell.angle_beta   90.00
_cell.angle_gamma   90.00
#
_symmetry.space_group_name_H-M   'P 1'
#
loop_
_entity.id
_entity.type
_entity.pdbx_description
1 polymer ?
#
loop_
_entity_poly.entity_id
_entity_poly.type
_entity_poly.pdbx_seq_one_letter_code
_entity_poly.pdbx_strand_id
1 'polypeptide(L)'
;MRVSREKALEFISKAKEASKQNYDASALRLLCHHGSTESEILPVIHSPGLYFDPTTNIFFYNDFWKIVTHVDVNSIEPHLNEIDKLIVKSSLLCSKIEPEEYSNCRDIFNSIEVLLETNYVKAHSLSHIISKDTANRFKRALEFGGEILKFFFGTLDAEDARNYDAAIDACEKNDNEILRLMKDNIHIVKSSINSFNSTITKLNQNEVKLNSQINKLNQILSLVTTNNDKVLLLTKLNNLVNIIEGSLLTISNFLDTIVNAILFSKANILHPSILSPSKLFHELSLRSSSINNKLDFPVPLTLDNIHTIIDVSKLISYYYNNRIFFILQIPLIYPIKYVVYKIIPLPTPHDNTNPNTFALITPSKSYIALTDDRLHYSLFDNLQQ
;
A
#
# COMPACT_ATOMS: atom_id res chain seq x y z
N MET A 1 -20.92 26.64 -49.06
CA MET A 1 -19.87 27.46 -48.39
C MET A 1 -20.34 28.83 -47.85
N ARG A 2 -21.58 29.32 -48.07
CA ARG A 2 -22.05 30.60 -47.51
C ARG A 2 -22.79 30.53 -46.16
N VAL A 3 -23.34 29.37 -45.78
CA VAL A 3 -24.17 29.20 -44.56
C VAL A 3 -23.36 29.16 -43.24
N SER A 4 -22.05 28.92 -43.30
CA SER A 4 -21.20 28.80 -42.09
C SER A 4 -20.70 30.15 -41.53
N ARG A 5 -20.78 31.23 -42.32
CA ARG A 5 -20.23 32.54 -41.94
C ARG A 5 -21.27 33.41 -41.22
N GLU A 6 -22.56 33.25 -41.53
CA GLU A 6 -23.66 33.93 -40.84
C GLU A 6 -23.87 33.39 -39.41
N LYS A 7 -23.77 32.08 -39.20
CA LYS A 7 -23.85 31.49 -37.84
C LYS A 7 -22.71 31.91 -36.92
N ALA A 8 -21.51 32.16 -37.46
CA ALA A 8 -20.37 32.63 -36.69
C ALA A 8 -20.53 34.12 -36.28
N LEU A 9 -21.15 34.94 -37.13
CA LEU A 9 -21.41 36.34 -36.84
C LEU A 9 -22.56 36.53 -35.83
N GLU A 10 -23.58 35.66 -35.86
CA GLU A 10 -24.67 35.67 -34.87
C GLU A 10 -24.17 35.30 -33.45
N PHE A 11 -23.21 34.38 -33.35
CA PHE A 11 -22.61 33.97 -32.08
C PHE A 11 -21.76 35.08 -31.45
N ILE A 12 -21.02 35.83 -32.27
CA ILE A 12 -20.21 36.97 -31.83
C ILE A 12 -21.09 38.15 -31.40
N SER A 13 -22.25 38.34 -32.05
CA SER A 13 -23.23 39.37 -31.66
C SER A 13 -23.85 39.10 -30.29
N LYS A 14 -24.29 37.87 -30.01
CA LYS A 14 -24.89 37.48 -28.72
C LYS A 14 -23.91 37.53 -27.55
N ALA A 15 -22.63 37.22 -27.79
CA ALA A 15 -21.58 37.34 -26.78
C ALA A 15 -21.28 38.81 -26.39
N LYS A 16 -21.50 39.75 -27.32
CA LYS A 16 -21.29 41.19 -27.10
C LYS A 16 -22.45 41.89 -26.38
N GLU A 17 -23.66 41.33 -26.47
CA GLU A 17 -24.83 41.79 -25.69
C GLU A 17 -24.80 41.28 -24.25
N ALA A 18 -24.29 40.07 -24.00
CA ALA A 18 -24.13 39.52 -22.66
C ALA A 18 -23.09 40.26 -21.80
N SER A 19 -22.15 41.00 -22.42
CA SER A 19 -21.10 41.74 -21.72
C SER A 19 -21.48 43.20 -21.38
N LYS A 20 -22.75 43.59 -21.55
CA LYS A 20 -23.17 45.01 -21.45
C LYS A 20 -24.28 45.30 -20.43
N GLN A 21 -24.47 44.44 -19.43
CA GLN A 21 -25.29 44.75 -18.26
C GLN A 21 -24.41 45.13 -17.07
N ASN A 22 -24.34 46.43 -16.80
CA ASN A 22 -23.86 47.03 -15.55
C ASN A 22 -24.71 46.53 -14.37
N TYR A 23 -24.06 46.14 -13.27
CA TYR A 23 -24.58 46.41 -11.93
C TYR A 23 -23.47 46.92 -11.02
N ASP A 24 -23.93 47.81 -10.14
CA ASP A 24 -23.22 48.85 -9.42
C ASP A 24 -22.10 48.40 -8.47
N ALA A 25 -21.19 49.37 -8.30
CA ALA A 25 -20.14 49.38 -7.32
C ALA A 25 -20.68 49.44 -5.88
N SER A 26 -20.34 48.47 -5.03
CA SER A 26 -19.91 48.72 -3.66
C SER A 26 -19.42 47.42 -2.97
N ALA A 27 -18.19 47.51 -2.45
CA ALA A 27 -17.59 46.68 -1.41
C ALA A 27 -17.36 45.19 -1.70
N LEU A 28 -16.18 44.87 -2.23
CA LEU A 28 -15.26 43.95 -1.54
C LEU A 28 -13.83 44.21 -2.01
N ARG A 29 -13.05 44.87 -1.14
CA ARG A 29 -11.61 45.08 -1.30
C ARG A 29 -10.91 43.72 -1.23
N LEU A 30 -10.43 43.20 -2.36
CA LEU A 30 -9.25 42.32 -2.36
C LEU A 30 -8.04 43.22 -2.59
N LEU A 31 -7.32 43.50 -1.51
CA LEU A 31 -6.01 44.15 -1.55
C LEU A 31 -5.04 43.20 -2.27
N CYS A 32 -4.90 43.35 -3.59
CA CYS A 32 -3.71 42.88 -4.29
C CYS A 32 -2.57 43.82 -3.91
N HIS A 33 -1.74 43.39 -2.97
CA HIS A 33 -0.43 43.97 -2.74
C HIS A 33 0.35 43.91 -4.06
N HIS A 34 0.55 45.06 -4.71
CA HIS A 34 1.52 45.23 -5.78
C HIS A 34 2.93 45.07 -5.16
N GLY A 35 3.40 43.84 -5.10
CA GLY A 35 4.83 43.58 -5.09
C GLY A 35 5.34 43.77 -6.52
N SER A 36 5.75 44.98 -6.86
CA SER A 36 6.52 45.23 -8.08
C SER A 36 7.89 44.57 -7.93
N THR A 37 7.98 43.30 -8.31
CA THR A 37 9.26 42.69 -8.64
C THR A 37 9.51 43.04 -10.10
N GLU A 38 10.27 44.11 -10.35
CA GLU A 38 10.85 44.32 -11.68
C GLU A 38 11.66 43.07 -12.03
N SER A 39 11.15 42.27 -12.98
CA SER A 39 11.89 41.14 -13.53
C SER A 39 12.86 41.71 -14.56
N GLU A 40 14.14 41.72 -14.24
CA GLU A 40 15.19 42.17 -15.16
C GLU A 40 15.26 41.21 -16.36
N ILE A 41 14.93 41.70 -17.55
CA ILE A 41 15.03 40.92 -18.79
C ILE A 41 16.51 40.86 -19.17
N LEU A 42 17.14 39.71 -18.96
CA LEU A 42 18.52 39.47 -19.37
C LEU A 42 18.56 39.01 -20.84
N PRO A 43 19.12 39.82 -21.77
CA PRO A 43 19.23 39.42 -23.17
C PRO A 43 20.24 38.29 -23.34
N VAL A 44 19.95 37.34 -24.23
CA VAL A 44 20.90 36.29 -24.63
C VAL A 44 21.92 36.91 -25.59
N ILE A 45 23.08 37.31 -25.05
CA ILE A 45 24.10 38.10 -25.76
C ILE A 45 24.88 37.25 -26.77
N HIS A 46 25.03 35.95 -26.48
CA HIS A 46 25.69 34.97 -27.34
C HIS A 46 25.00 33.61 -27.22
N SER A 47 24.56 33.03 -28.35
CA SER A 47 24.01 31.68 -28.38
C SER A 47 24.62 30.89 -29.55
N PRO A 48 25.12 29.67 -29.32
CA PRO A 48 25.53 28.75 -30.38
C PRO A 48 24.33 28.09 -31.09
N GLY A 49 23.11 28.62 -30.94
CA GLY A 49 21.86 28.09 -31.51
C GLY A 49 21.10 27.10 -30.65
N LEU A 50 21.61 26.83 -29.45
CA LEU A 50 20.90 26.08 -28.42
C LEU A 50 20.96 26.86 -27.10
N TYR A 51 19.85 26.89 -26.39
CA TYR A 51 19.75 27.38 -25.03
C TYR A 51 19.39 26.24 -24.09
N PHE A 52 20.10 26.15 -22.98
CA PHE A 52 19.92 25.10 -21.98
C PHE A 52 19.25 25.71 -20.75
N ASP A 53 17.94 25.50 -20.65
CA ASP A 53 17.13 26.04 -19.57
C ASP A 53 17.15 25.09 -18.36
N PRO A 54 17.74 25.45 -17.21
CA PRO A 54 17.78 24.57 -16.04
C PRO A 54 16.36 24.33 -15.51
N THR A 55 15.99 23.07 -15.32
CA THR A 55 14.63 22.67 -14.93
C THR A 55 14.57 22.09 -13.52
N THR A 56 15.30 21.02 -13.26
CA THR A 56 15.26 20.30 -11.99
C THR A 56 16.56 19.53 -11.75
N ASN A 57 16.71 19.00 -10.54
CA ASN A 57 17.76 18.04 -10.21
C ASN A 57 17.21 16.63 -10.23
N ILE A 58 17.98 15.68 -10.77
CA ILE A 58 17.64 14.26 -10.75
C ILE A 58 18.80 13.44 -10.19
N PHE A 59 18.44 12.24 -9.73
CA PHE A 59 19.38 11.20 -9.33
C PHE A 59 19.02 9.92 -10.08
N PHE A 60 20.04 9.12 -10.41
CA PHE A 60 19.82 7.80 -11.00
C PHE A 60 19.84 6.73 -9.93
N TYR A 61 19.04 5.69 -10.14
CA TYR A 61 19.00 4.48 -9.32
C TYR A 61 19.06 3.25 -10.22
N ASN A 62 19.61 2.16 -9.71
CA ASN A 62 19.59 0.85 -10.37
C ASN A 62 19.35 -0.31 -9.40
N ASP A 63 19.11 0.00 -8.13
CA ASP A 63 18.93 -0.98 -7.07
C ASP A 63 17.81 -0.52 -6.13
N PHE A 64 17.30 -1.47 -5.35
CA PHE A 64 16.20 -1.25 -4.43
C PHE A 64 16.51 -1.84 -3.07
N TRP A 65 16.21 -1.08 -2.02
CA TRP A 65 16.09 -1.61 -0.68
C TRP A 65 14.72 -2.26 -0.51
N LYS A 66 14.70 -3.58 -0.36
CA LYS A 66 13.49 -4.40 -0.33
C LYS A 66 13.08 -4.65 1.10
N ILE A 67 12.03 -3.99 1.56
CA ILE A 67 11.47 -4.19 2.88
C ILE A 67 10.35 -5.22 2.79
N VAL A 68 10.55 -6.36 3.43
CA VAL A 68 9.68 -7.53 3.29
C VAL A 68 8.98 -7.82 4.63
N THR A 69 7.67 -8.00 4.55
CA THR A 69 6.83 -8.51 5.65
C THR A 69 5.83 -9.51 5.10
N HIS A 70 5.30 -10.38 5.95
CA HIS A 70 4.32 -11.38 5.56
C HIS A 70 3.21 -11.55 6.59
N VAL A 71 2.10 -12.13 6.16
CA VAL A 71 0.96 -12.54 6.99
C VAL A 71 0.62 -13.99 6.66
N ASP A 72 0.59 -14.84 7.68
CA ASP A 72 0.06 -16.20 7.56
C ASP A 72 -1.48 -16.17 7.64
N VAL A 73 -2.14 -16.78 6.66
CA VAL A 73 -3.60 -16.87 6.59
C VAL A 73 -4.12 -18.29 6.75
N ASN A 74 -3.24 -19.28 6.91
CA ASN A 74 -3.57 -20.69 6.98
C ASN A 74 -4.38 -21.04 8.24
N SER A 75 -4.18 -20.31 9.34
CA SER A 75 -4.82 -20.58 10.62
C SER A 75 -6.25 -20.04 10.73
N ILE A 76 -6.72 -19.23 9.79
CA ILE A 76 -8.02 -18.54 9.89
C ILE A 76 -9.18 -19.53 9.81
N GLU A 77 -9.20 -20.34 8.75
CA GLU A 77 -10.29 -21.29 8.50
C GLU A 77 -10.39 -22.39 9.58
N PRO A 78 -9.29 -23.02 10.04
CA PRO A 78 -9.32 -23.91 11.19
C PRO A 78 -9.93 -23.26 12.43
N HIS A 79 -9.61 -21.99 12.70
CA HIS A 79 -10.11 -21.30 13.88
C HIS A 79 -11.61 -20.95 13.77
N LEU A 80 -12.10 -20.59 12.58
CA LEU A 80 -13.54 -20.44 12.33
C LEU A 80 -14.30 -21.75 12.55
N ASN A 81 -13.75 -22.87 12.09
CA ASN A 81 -14.34 -24.19 12.29
C ASN A 81 -14.41 -24.58 13.78
N GLU A 82 -13.41 -24.23 14.59
CA GLU A 82 -13.45 -24.48 16.03
C GLU A 82 -14.46 -23.57 16.75
N ILE A 83 -14.57 -22.30 16.35
CA ILE A 83 -15.61 -21.40 16.88
C ILE A 83 -17.02 -21.91 16.54
N ASP A 84 -17.25 -22.39 15.32
CA ASP A 84 -18.52 -22.98 14.91
C ASP A 84 -18.92 -24.16 15.84
N LYS A 85 -17.98 -25.08 16.09
CA LYS A 85 -18.19 -26.17 17.06
C LYS A 85 -18.53 -25.66 18.46
N LEU A 86 -17.90 -24.57 18.91
CA LEU A 86 -18.16 -23.95 20.21
C LEU A 86 -19.55 -23.32 20.27
N ILE A 87 -20.00 -22.68 19.18
CA ILE A 87 -21.36 -22.12 19.06
C ILE A 87 -22.40 -23.24 19.15
N VAL A 88 -22.25 -24.30 18.37
CA VAL A 88 -23.16 -25.46 18.39
C VAL A 88 -23.22 -26.09 19.79
N LYS A 89 -22.07 -26.32 20.44
CA LYS A 89 -22.04 -26.86 21.82
C LYS A 89 -22.72 -25.95 22.83
N SER A 90 -22.48 -24.63 22.73
CA SER A 90 -23.06 -23.63 23.63
C SER A 90 -24.57 -23.51 23.44
N SER A 91 -25.05 -23.52 22.19
CA SER A 91 -26.48 -23.50 21.85
C SER A 91 -27.21 -24.74 22.41
N LEU A 92 -26.62 -25.92 22.25
CA LEU A 92 -27.13 -27.15 22.86
C LEU A 92 -27.18 -27.07 24.38
N LEU A 93 -26.17 -26.49 25.03
CA LEU A 93 -26.16 -26.29 26.48
C LEU A 93 -27.27 -25.33 26.92
N CYS A 94 -27.49 -24.24 26.20
CA CYS A 94 -28.56 -23.28 26.47
C CYS A 94 -29.93 -23.95 26.42
N SER A 95 -30.21 -24.71 25.35
CA SER A 95 -31.49 -25.42 25.18
C SER A 95 -31.82 -26.40 26.32
N LYS A 96 -30.81 -26.93 27.01
CA LYS A 96 -30.98 -27.81 28.17
C LYS A 96 -31.26 -27.05 29.46
N ILE A 97 -30.77 -25.82 29.60
CA ILE A 97 -30.97 -24.98 30.80
C ILE A 97 -32.40 -24.46 30.83
N GLU A 98 -32.93 -24.03 29.69
CA GLU A 98 -34.20 -23.31 29.59
C GLU A 98 -35.08 -23.83 28.44
N PRO A 99 -35.63 -25.05 28.57
CA PRO A 99 -36.43 -25.68 27.51
C PRO A 99 -37.74 -24.95 27.19
N GLU A 100 -38.30 -24.19 28.15
CA GLU A 100 -39.56 -23.46 27.99
C GLU A 100 -39.38 -22.06 27.37
N GLU A 101 -38.21 -21.44 27.50
CA GLU A 101 -37.88 -20.12 26.89
C GLU A 101 -36.88 -20.28 25.74
N TYR A 102 -37.07 -21.30 24.91
CA TYR A 102 -36.19 -21.60 23.76
C TYR A 102 -35.92 -20.38 22.85
N SER A 103 -36.87 -19.42 22.78
CA SER A 103 -36.69 -18.17 22.04
C SER A 103 -35.51 -17.34 22.56
N ASN A 104 -35.32 -17.25 23.88
CA ASN A 104 -34.25 -16.47 24.49
C ASN A 104 -32.88 -17.06 24.16
N CYS A 105 -32.74 -18.38 24.25
CA CYS A 105 -31.53 -19.09 23.83
C CYS A 105 -31.25 -18.87 22.34
N ARG A 106 -32.27 -18.99 21.48
CA ARG A 106 -32.09 -18.81 20.04
C ARG A 106 -31.63 -17.39 19.69
N ASP A 107 -32.23 -16.39 20.31
CA ASP A 107 -31.90 -14.98 20.05
C ASP A 107 -30.47 -14.63 20.46
N ILE A 108 -29.96 -15.24 21.53
CA ILE A 108 -28.56 -15.08 21.98
C ILE A 108 -27.55 -15.56 20.92
N PHE A 109 -27.82 -16.68 20.23
CA PHE A 109 -26.88 -17.26 19.25
C PHE A 109 -27.06 -16.74 17.83
N ASN A 110 -28.26 -16.27 17.46
CA ASN A 110 -28.54 -15.76 16.10
C ASN A 110 -27.53 -14.67 15.66
N SER A 111 -27.19 -13.73 16.55
CA SER A 111 -26.24 -12.64 16.22
C SER A 111 -24.83 -13.16 15.93
N ILE A 112 -24.39 -14.17 16.69
CA ILE A 112 -23.07 -14.79 16.55
C ILE A 112 -23.01 -15.65 15.28
N GLU A 113 -24.07 -16.39 14.96
CA GLU A 113 -24.17 -17.17 13.73
C GLU A 113 -24.05 -16.27 12.48
N VAL A 114 -24.75 -15.13 12.46
CA VAL A 114 -24.64 -14.15 11.37
C VAL A 114 -23.22 -13.60 11.24
N LEU A 115 -22.55 -13.34 12.38
CA LEU A 115 -21.17 -12.85 12.37
C LEU A 115 -20.18 -13.93 11.90
N LEU A 116 -20.39 -15.20 12.28
CA LEU A 116 -19.62 -16.35 11.80
C LEU A 116 -19.74 -16.50 10.28
N GLU A 117 -20.96 -16.49 9.75
CA GLU A 117 -21.22 -16.54 8.31
C GLU A 117 -20.56 -15.38 7.57
N THR A 118 -20.65 -14.17 8.13
CA THR A 118 -19.96 -12.98 7.57
C THR A 118 -18.46 -13.19 7.48
N ASN A 119 -17.84 -13.81 8.50
CA ASN A 119 -16.41 -14.13 8.49
C ASN A 119 -16.06 -15.21 7.48
N TYR A 120 -16.88 -16.24 7.31
CA TYR A 120 -16.68 -17.23 6.24
C TYR A 120 -16.75 -16.59 4.86
N VAL A 121 -17.71 -15.68 4.61
CA VAL A 121 -17.79 -14.95 3.35
C VAL A 121 -16.54 -14.09 3.10
N LYS A 122 -16.01 -13.42 4.13
CA LYS A 122 -14.75 -12.65 4.04
C LYS A 122 -13.54 -13.55 3.78
N ALA A 123 -13.43 -14.66 4.51
CA ALA A 123 -12.35 -15.64 4.31
C ALA A 123 -12.42 -16.26 2.90
N HIS A 124 -13.62 -16.55 2.41
CA HIS A 124 -13.82 -17.04 1.04
C HIS A 124 -13.50 -15.98 -0.01
N SER A 125 -13.84 -14.71 0.25
CA SER A 125 -13.48 -13.60 -0.63
C SER A 125 -11.96 -13.44 -0.72
N LEU A 126 -11.26 -13.52 0.42
CA LEU A 126 -9.80 -13.59 0.46
C LEU A 126 -9.30 -14.82 -0.31
N SER A 127 -9.94 -15.98 -0.12
CA SER A 127 -9.63 -17.20 -0.86
C SER A 127 -9.75 -17.00 -2.37
N HIS A 128 -10.71 -16.21 -2.88
CA HIS A 128 -10.82 -15.91 -4.30
C HIS A 128 -9.76 -14.94 -4.80
N ILE A 129 -9.39 -13.95 -3.99
CA ILE A 129 -8.27 -13.06 -4.28
C ILE A 129 -6.99 -13.89 -4.44
N ILE A 130 -6.76 -14.85 -3.55
CA ILE A 130 -5.57 -15.72 -3.56
C ILE A 130 -5.71 -16.96 -4.48
N SER A 131 -6.93 -17.39 -4.81
CA SER A 131 -7.24 -18.64 -5.54
C SER A 131 -8.42 -18.45 -6.50
N LYS A 132 -8.13 -17.99 -7.72
CA LYS A 132 -9.02 -18.06 -8.91
C LYS A 132 -8.26 -17.52 -10.12
N ASP A 133 -7.52 -18.40 -10.78
CA ASP A 133 -7.69 -18.77 -12.19
C ASP A 133 -6.51 -19.65 -12.64
N THR A 134 -6.70 -20.96 -12.50
CA THR A 134 -5.77 -22.01 -12.90
C THR A 134 -5.70 -22.26 -14.41
N ALA A 135 -6.32 -21.43 -15.26
CA ALA A 135 -6.51 -21.77 -16.67
C ALA A 135 -5.79 -20.87 -17.70
N ASN A 136 -5.68 -19.55 -17.53
CA ASN A 136 -5.30 -18.68 -18.66
C ASN A 136 -4.10 -17.73 -18.48
N ARG A 137 -3.43 -17.73 -17.32
CA ARG A 137 -2.14 -17.03 -17.14
C ARG A 137 -0.96 -17.98 -16.87
N PHE A 138 -1.17 -19.28 -17.06
CA PHE A 138 -0.27 -20.36 -16.61
C PHE A 138 0.95 -20.64 -17.50
N LYS A 139 1.25 -19.83 -18.51
CA LYS A 139 2.37 -20.12 -19.43
C LYS A 139 3.77 -19.73 -18.91
N ARG A 140 3.95 -19.25 -17.67
CA ARG A 140 5.28 -18.82 -17.17
C ARG A 140 5.67 -19.30 -15.76
N ALA A 141 4.84 -20.07 -15.07
CA ALA A 141 5.15 -20.54 -13.70
C ALA A 141 5.35 -22.06 -13.59
N LEU A 142 5.28 -22.79 -14.71
CA LEU A 142 5.41 -24.26 -14.74
C LEU A 142 6.75 -24.70 -15.33
N GLU A 143 7.86 -24.19 -14.80
CA GLU A 143 9.19 -24.71 -15.12
C GLU A 143 9.89 -24.96 -13.77
N PHE A 144 9.80 -26.21 -13.31
CA PHE A 144 10.58 -26.86 -12.24
C PHE A 144 10.24 -26.53 -10.77
N GLY A 145 9.30 -27.29 -10.19
CA GLY A 145 9.25 -27.53 -8.73
C GLY A 145 8.01 -27.05 -7.97
N GLY A 146 6.80 -27.42 -8.38
CA GLY A 146 5.64 -27.63 -7.50
C GLY A 146 4.97 -26.45 -6.76
N GLU A 147 5.54 -25.25 -6.72
CA GLU A 147 5.03 -24.18 -5.85
C GLU A 147 4.09 -23.18 -6.55
N ILE A 148 3.00 -22.83 -5.87
CA ILE A 148 1.95 -21.94 -6.40
C ILE A 148 2.27 -20.51 -5.98
N LEU A 149 2.83 -19.73 -6.90
CA LEU A 149 3.06 -18.30 -6.74
C LEU A 149 1.97 -17.50 -7.45
N LYS A 150 1.33 -16.57 -6.72
CA LYS A 150 0.32 -15.67 -7.30
C LYS A 150 0.61 -14.22 -6.99
N PHE A 151 0.78 -13.43 -8.05
CA PHE A 151 0.93 -11.98 -7.95
C PHE A 151 -0.43 -11.30 -7.89
N PHE A 152 -0.59 -10.43 -6.90
CA PHE A 152 -1.71 -9.51 -6.85
C PHE A 152 -1.37 -8.28 -7.69
N PHE A 153 -0.24 -7.63 -7.42
CA PHE A 153 0.21 -6.41 -8.09
C PHE A 153 1.74 -6.32 -8.16
N GLY A 154 2.24 -5.65 -9.20
CA GLY A 154 3.66 -5.57 -9.49
C GLY A 154 4.15 -6.70 -10.39
N THR A 155 5.46 -6.73 -10.62
CA THR A 155 6.15 -7.75 -11.39
C THR A 155 7.24 -8.31 -10.50
N LEU A 156 7.20 -9.61 -10.28
CA LEU A 156 8.21 -10.34 -9.54
C LEU A 156 8.31 -11.70 -10.23
N ASP A 157 9.50 -12.29 -10.26
CA ASP A 157 9.66 -13.64 -10.78
C ASP A 157 9.54 -14.68 -9.66
N ALA A 158 9.56 -15.96 -10.04
CA ALA A 158 9.45 -17.05 -9.09
C ALA A 158 10.71 -17.26 -8.26
N GLU A 159 11.86 -16.81 -8.75
CA GLU A 159 13.13 -16.93 -8.04
C GLU A 159 13.21 -15.92 -6.90
N ASP A 160 12.82 -14.67 -7.15
CA ASP A 160 12.63 -13.64 -6.15
C ASP A 160 11.68 -14.09 -5.03
N ALA A 161 10.54 -14.69 -5.36
CA ALA A 161 9.60 -15.17 -4.35
C ALA A 161 10.22 -16.25 -3.45
N ARG A 162 10.91 -17.24 -4.04
CA ARG A 162 11.67 -18.25 -3.29
C ARG A 162 12.75 -17.62 -2.41
N ASN A 163 13.46 -16.62 -2.95
CA ASN A 163 14.51 -15.92 -2.22
C ASN A 163 13.95 -15.20 -0.99
N TYR A 164 12.78 -14.55 -1.10
CA TYR A 164 12.15 -13.89 0.04
C TYR A 164 11.60 -14.88 1.07
N ASP A 165 10.97 -15.98 0.67
CA ASP A 165 10.49 -16.99 1.62
C ASP A 165 11.67 -17.65 2.36
N ALA A 166 12.73 -18.03 1.63
CA ALA A 166 13.96 -18.56 2.22
C ALA A 166 14.63 -17.55 3.17
N ALA A 167 14.63 -16.26 2.80
CA ALA A 167 15.14 -15.18 3.64
C ALA A 167 14.35 -15.04 4.94
N ILE A 168 13.02 -15.15 4.89
CA ILE A 168 12.17 -15.12 6.08
C ILE A 168 12.44 -16.34 6.97
N ASP A 169 12.43 -17.54 6.41
CA ASP A 169 12.66 -18.78 7.15
C ASP A 169 14.04 -18.82 7.83
N ALA A 170 15.06 -18.32 7.14
CA ALA A 170 16.40 -18.14 7.70
C ALA A 170 16.40 -17.15 8.88
N CYS A 171 15.73 -16.02 8.69
CA CYS A 171 15.62 -14.95 9.66
C CYS A 171 14.85 -15.39 10.93
N GLU A 172 13.82 -16.23 10.78
CA GLU A 172 13.09 -16.82 11.92
C GLU A 172 13.94 -17.79 12.74
N LYS A 173 14.84 -18.55 12.09
CA LYS A 173 15.67 -19.56 12.75
C LYS A 173 16.96 -19.00 13.35
N ASN A 174 17.51 -17.92 12.78
CA ASN A 174 18.81 -17.37 13.20
C ASN A 174 18.91 -15.86 12.91
N ASP A 175 19.10 -15.06 13.96
CA ASP A 175 19.29 -13.61 13.83
C ASP A 175 20.56 -13.23 13.05
N ASN A 176 21.58 -14.10 13.01
CA ASN A 176 22.83 -13.81 12.28
C ASN A 176 22.66 -13.86 10.75
N GLU A 177 21.62 -14.54 10.24
CA GLU A 177 21.32 -14.58 8.80
C GLU A 177 20.78 -13.25 8.28
N ILE A 178 20.26 -12.39 9.16
CA ILE A 178 19.80 -11.04 8.83
C ILE A 178 20.91 -10.23 8.15
N LEU A 179 22.14 -10.34 8.66
CA LEU A 179 23.29 -9.60 8.12
C LEU A 179 23.67 -10.06 6.70
N ARG A 180 23.38 -11.31 6.34
CA ARG A 180 23.59 -11.81 4.98
C ARG A 180 22.54 -11.22 4.04
N LEU A 181 21.26 -11.30 4.44
CA LEU A 181 20.13 -10.78 3.64
C LEU A 181 20.21 -9.28 3.42
N MET A 182 20.75 -8.54 4.39
CA MET A 182 21.05 -7.11 4.24
C MET A 182 22.05 -6.82 3.13
N LYS A 183 23.03 -7.70 2.88
CA LYS A 183 23.97 -7.53 1.76
C LYS A 183 23.29 -7.63 0.41
N ASP A 184 22.17 -8.36 0.36
CA ASP A 184 21.32 -8.48 -0.82
C ASP A 184 20.21 -7.41 -0.85
N ASN A 185 20.32 -6.36 0.00
CA ASN A 185 19.35 -5.29 0.20
C ASN A 185 17.95 -5.78 0.61
N ILE A 186 17.86 -6.95 1.25
CA ILE A 186 16.62 -7.53 1.77
C ILE A 186 16.52 -7.26 3.27
N HIS A 187 15.50 -6.52 3.67
CA HIS A 187 15.23 -6.18 5.06
C HIS A 187 13.89 -6.77 5.53
N ILE A 188 13.96 -7.78 6.40
CA ILE A 188 12.78 -8.43 6.99
C ILE A 188 12.30 -7.64 8.21
N VAL A 189 11.02 -7.23 8.20
CA VAL A 189 10.38 -6.51 9.32
C VAL A 189 9.73 -7.48 10.30
N LYS A 190 10.54 -8.05 11.20
CA LYS A 190 10.08 -9.01 12.24
C LYS A 190 8.98 -8.44 13.13
N SER A 191 9.03 -7.14 13.43
CA SER A 191 8.06 -6.49 14.32
C SER A 191 6.63 -6.54 13.78
N SER A 192 6.45 -6.40 12.46
CA SER A 192 5.15 -6.55 11.80
C SER A 192 4.69 -8.01 11.79
N ILE A 193 5.57 -8.96 11.44
CA ILE A 193 5.28 -10.40 11.46
C ILE A 193 4.82 -10.84 12.87
N ASN A 194 5.57 -10.45 13.91
CA ASN A 194 5.26 -10.76 15.30
C ASN A 194 3.91 -10.16 15.75
N SER A 195 3.54 -8.99 15.22
CA SER A 195 2.25 -8.37 15.53
C SER A 195 1.09 -9.23 15.00
N PHE A 196 1.21 -9.77 13.79
CA PHE A 196 0.21 -10.69 13.23
C PHE A 196 0.19 -12.03 13.96
N ASN A 197 1.36 -12.61 14.22
CA ASN A 197 1.47 -13.88 14.97
C ASN A 197 0.90 -13.75 16.40
N SER A 198 1.04 -12.59 17.04
CA SER A 198 0.44 -12.34 18.35
C SER A 198 -1.09 -12.36 18.31
N THR A 199 -1.70 -11.80 17.26
CA THR A 199 -3.16 -11.85 17.06
C THR A 199 -3.65 -13.30 16.96
N ILE A 200 -2.99 -14.11 16.13
CA ILE A 200 -3.31 -15.55 16.00
C ILE A 200 -3.10 -16.29 17.33
N THR A 201 -2.02 -15.99 18.06
CA THR A 201 -1.75 -16.62 19.35
C THR A 201 -2.85 -16.31 20.39
N LYS A 202 -3.32 -15.06 20.43
CA LYS A 202 -4.43 -14.65 21.32
C LYS A 202 -5.74 -15.35 20.98
N LEU A 203 -6.02 -15.54 19.68
CA LEU A 203 -7.17 -16.31 19.21
C LEU A 203 -7.10 -17.77 19.69
N ASN A 204 -5.95 -18.42 19.54
CA ASN A 204 -5.74 -19.79 20.03
C ASN A 204 -5.90 -19.90 21.57
N GLN A 205 -5.41 -18.91 22.32
CA GLN A 205 -5.59 -18.87 23.78
C GLN A 205 -7.06 -18.71 24.19
N ASN A 206 -7.81 -17.86 23.47
CA ASN A 206 -9.25 -17.71 23.69
C ASN A 206 -10.00 -19.01 23.42
N GLU A 207 -9.63 -19.74 22.38
CA GLU A 207 -10.22 -21.05 22.06
C GLU A 207 -10.04 -22.08 23.20
N VAL A 208 -8.82 -22.19 23.75
CA VAL A 208 -8.53 -23.08 24.89
C VAL A 208 -9.38 -22.68 26.11
N LYS A 209 -9.47 -21.37 26.38
CA LYS A 209 -10.28 -20.84 27.48
C LYS A 209 -11.78 -21.14 27.29
N LEU A 210 -12.30 -20.96 26.08
CA LEU A 210 -13.69 -21.26 25.72
C LEU A 210 -14.01 -22.73 25.91
N ASN A 211 -13.17 -23.63 25.39
CA ASN A 211 -13.32 -25.07 25.58
C ASN A 211 -13.35 -25.46 27.07
N SER A 212 -12.45 -24.89 27.88
CA SER A 212 -12.44 -25.11 29.34
C SER A 212 -13.74 -24.64 30.00
N GLN A 213 -14.26 -23.47 29.60
CA GLN A 213 -15.49 -22.90 30.15
C GLN A 213 -16.72 -23.73 29.76
N ILE A 214 -16.84 -24.17 28.50
CA ILE A 214 -17.91 -25.08 28.04
C ILE A 214 -17.89 -26.37 28.85
N ASN A 215 -16.73 -26.97 29.07
CA ASN A 215 -16.62 -28.23 29.81
C ASN A 215 -17.06 -28.06 31.27
N LYS A 216 -16.67 -26.96 31.92
CA LYS A 216 -17.13 -26.62 33.28
C LYS A 216 -18.64 -26.39 33.34
N LEU A 217 -19.22 -25.72 32.35
CA LEU A 217 -20.66 -25.51 32.29
C LEU A 217 -21.43 -26.83 32.16
N ASN A 218 -20.95 -27.74 31.30
CA ASN A 218 -21.55 -29.07 31.16
C ASN A 218 -21.52 -29.87 32.48
N GLN A 219 -20.43 -29.77 33.25
CA GLN A 219 -20.32 -30.43 34.56
C GLN A 219 -21.30 -29.83 35.59
N ILE A 220 -21.43 -28.50 35.62
CA ILE A 220 -22.33 -27.82 36.56
C ILE A 220 -23.79 -28.10 36.20
N LEU A 221 -24.11 -28.23 34.90
CA LEU A 221 -25.47 -28.49 34.42
C LEU A 221 -26.10 -29.73 35.08
N SER A 222 -25.33 -30.80 35.33
CA SER A 222 -25.85 -32.00 36.00
C SER A 222 -26.17 -31.82 37.49
N LEU A 223 -25.76 -30.71 38.10
CA LEU A 223 -25.95 -30.40 39.52
C LEU A 223 -27.03 -29.34 39.77
N VAL A 224 -27.63 -28.82 38.70
CA VAL A 224 -28.67 -27.77 38.75
C VAL A 224 -29.93 -28.33 39.37
N THR A 225 -30.37 -27.73 40.47
CA THR A 225 -31.61 -28.13 41.16
C THR A 225 -32.57 -26.96 41.38
N THR A 226 -32.08 -25.71 41.32
CA THR A 226 -32.89 -24.52 41.60
C THR A 226 -32.93 -23.53 40.42
N ASN A 227 -33.91 -22.62 40.42
CA ASN A 227 -33.99 -21.53 39.43
C ASN A 227 -32.80 -20.54 39.55
N ASN A 228 -32.27 -20.32 40.75
CA ASN A 228 -31.07 -19.48 40.94
C ASN A 228 -29.84 -20.09 40.23
N ASP A 229 -29.69 -21.42 40.25
CA ASP A 229 -28.63 -22.12 39.54
C ASP A 229 -28.76 -21.95 38.01
N LYS A 230 -29.99 -21.96 37.49
CA LYS A 230 -30.29 -21.70 36.08
C LYS A 230 -29.88 -20.28 35.67
N VAL A 231 -30.28 -19.26 36.44
CA VAL A 231 -29.91 -17.86 36.18
C VAL A 231 -28.39 -17.67 36.20
N LEU A 232 -27.69 -18.30 37.15
CA LEU A 232 -26.23 -18.28 37.22
C LEU A 232 -25.58 -18.94 35.98
N LEU A 233 -26.13 -20.06 35.50
CA LEU A 233 -25.65 -20.74 34.30
C LEU A 233 -25.90 -19.91 33.03
N LEU A 234 -27.08 -19.32 32.88
CA LEU A 234 -27.39 -18.41 31.78
C LEU A 234 -26.43 -17.21 31.77
N THR A 235 -26.13 -16.65 32.94
CA THR A 235 -25.13 -15.57 33.07
C THR A 235 -23.74 -16.01 32.60
N LYS A 236 -23.31 -17.22 32.97
CA LYS A 236 -22.02 -17.76 32.53
C LYS A 236 -22.01 -18.12 31.05
N LEU A 237 -23.14 -18.56 30.49
CA LEU A 237 -23.31 -18.81 29.06
C LEU A 237 -23.25 -17.50 28.27
N ASN A 238 -23.92 -16.44 28.72
CA ASN A 238 -23.82 -15.11 28.11
C ASN A 238 -22.38 -14.59 28.11
N ASN A 239 -21.63 -14.80 29.19
CA ASN A 239 -20.20 -14.46 29.21
C ASN A 239 -19.39 -15.25 28.16
N LEU A 240 -19.75 -16.50 27.91
CA LEU A 240 -19.09 -17.34 26.92
C LEU A 240 -19.40 -16.86 25.49
N VAL A 241 -20.67 -16.58 25.23
CA VAL A 241 -21.18 -15.94 24.00
C VAL A 241 -20.43 -14.64 23.71
N ASN A 242 -20.26 -13.76 24.71
CA ASN A 242 -19.50 -12.51 24.55
C ASN A 242 -18.02 -12.75 24.17
N ILE A 243 -17.39 -13.82 24.69
CA ILE A 243 -16.00 -14.16 24.32
C ILE A 243 -15.93 -14.72 22.90
N ILE A 244 -16.92 -15.52 22.48
CA ILE A 244 -17.05 -15.98 21.09
C ILE A 244 -17.21 -14.78 20.15
N GLU A 245 -18.14 -13.88 20.45
CA GLU A 245 -18.38 -12.67 19.66
C GLU A 245 -17.11 -11.82 19.53
N GLY A 246 -16.41 -11.57 20.63
CA GLY A 246 -15.13 -10.83 20.61
C GLY A 246 -14.06 -11.52 19.75
N SER A 247 -14.02 -12.85 19.73
CA SER A 247 -13.10 -13.62 18.89
C SER A 247 -13.47 -13.48 17.40
N LEU A 248 -14.76 -13.62 17.07
CA LEU A 248 -15.26 -13.42 15.70
C LEU A 248 -15.05 -11.99 15.19
N LEU A 249 -15.25 -10.96 16.04
CA LEU A 249 -14.94 -9.57 15.70
C LEU A 249 -13.45 -9.36 15.43
N THR A 250 -12.59 -10.03 16.21
CA THR A 250 -11.14 -9.99 15.99
C THR A 250 -10.77 -10.61 14.64
N ILE A 251 -11.35 -11.77 14.29
CA ILE A 251 -11.15 -12.40 12.98
C ILE A 251 -11.67 -11.51 11.85
N SER A 252 -12.85 -10.92 12.02
CA SER A 252 -13.44 -9.98 11.04
C SER A 252 -12.50 -8.83 10.76
N ASN A 253 -12.01 -8.15 11.80
CA ASN A 253 -11.08 -7.02 11.65
C ASN A 253 -9.76 -7.44 11.02
N PHE A 254 -9.26 -8.64 11.34
CA PHE A 254 -8.05 -9.19 10.74
C PHE A 254 -8.23 -9.46 9.24
N LEU A 255 -9.34 -10.10 8.84
CA LEU A 255 -9.68 -10.34 7.44
C LEU A 255 -9.86 -9.03 6.66
N ASP A 256 -10.60 -8.05 7.21
CA ASP A 256 -10.78 -6.73 6.60
C ASP A 256 -9.43 -6.02 6.41
N THR A 257 -8.56 -6.09 7.43
CA THR A 257 -7.21 -5.51 7.35
C THR A 257 -6.39 -6.12 6.22
N ILE A 258 -6.41 -7.44 6.07
CA ILE A 258 -5.64 -8.13 5.02
C ILE A 258 -6.21 -7.80 3.64
N VAL A 259 -7.52 -7.88 3.46
CA VAL A 259 -8.17 -7.58 2.18
C VAL A 259 -7.89 -6.13 1.78
N ASN A 260 -8.06 -5.18 2.70
CA ASN A 260 -7.77 -3.77 2.45
C ASN A 260 -6.28 -3.53 2.16
N ALA A 261 -5.37 -4.22 2.85
CA ALA A 261 -3.94 -4.12 2.59
C ALA A 261 -3.58 -4.60 1.17
N ILE A 262 -4.15 -5.71 0.70
CA ILE A 262 -3.97 -6.19 -0.67
C ILE A 262 -4.52 -5.17 -1.68
N LEU A 263 -5.71 -4.63 -1.43
CA LEU A 263 -6.34 -3.64 -2.30
C LEU A 263 -5.58 -2.32 -2.34
N PHE A 264 -5.07 -1.83 -1.22
CA PHE A 264 -4.25 -0.61 -1.18
C PHE A 264 -2.89 -0.82 -1.82
N SER A 265 -2.30 -2.01 -1.69
CA SER A 265 -1.09 -2.37 -2.44
C SER A 265 -1.26 -2.23 -3.95
N LYS A 266 -2.46 -2.51 -4.49
CA LYS A 266 -2.78 -2.23 -5.91
C LYS A 266 -2.59 -0.78 -6.31
N ALA A 267 -3.02 0.12 -5.42
CA ALA A 267 -2.97 1.56 -5.63
C ALA A 267 -1.61 2.17 -5.28
N ASN A 268 -0.59 1.33 -5.01
CA ASN A 268 0.71 1.74 -4.46
C ASN A 268 0.61 2.48 -3.12
N ILE A 269 -0.42 2.17 -2.32
CA ILE A 269 -0.65 2.78 -1.01
C ILE A 269 -0.29 1.75 0.08
N LEU A 270 0.66 2.11 0.94
CA LEU A 270 1.06 1.26 2.07
C LEU A 270 0.03 1.31 3.19
N HIS A 271 -0.62 0.18 3.47
CA HIS A 271 -1.60 0.10 4.55
C HIS A 271 -0.90 0.16 5.94
N PRO A 272 -1.29 1.07 6.86
CA PRO A 272 -0.57 1.30 8.13
C PRO A 272 -0.48 0.06 9.04
N SER A 273 -1.48 -0.83 9.00
CA SER A 273 -1.45 -2.08 9.77
C SER A 273 -0.38 -3.08 9.29
N ILE A 274 0.08 -2.98 8.03
CA ILE A 274 1.18 -3.80 7.50
C ILE A 274 2.51 -3.23 7.98
N LEU A 275 2.72 -1.95 7.73
CA LEU A 275 3.90 -1.21 8.17
C LEU A 275 3.54 0.28 8.27
N SER A 276 3.59 0.83 9.48
CA SER A 276 3.36 2.26 9.69
C SER A 276 4.60 3.08 9.30
N PRO A 277 4.43 4.35 8.90
CA PRO A 277 5.57 5.22 8.58
C PRO A 277 6.58 5.34 9.74
N SER A 278 6.09 5.43 10.98
CA SER A 278 6.94 5.46 12.18
C SER A 278 7.76 4.18 12.37
N LYS A 279 7.16 3.00 12.16
CA LYS A 279 7.86 1.72 12.21
C LYS A 279 8.87 1.61 11.07
N LEU A 280 8.49 2.00 9.86
CA LEU A 280 9.39 2.04 8.71
C LEU A 280 10.63 2.90 9.00
N PHE A 281 10.45 4.12 9.49
CA PHE A 281 11.55 5.00 9.86
C PHE A 281 12.47 4.35 10.90
N HIS A 282 11.91 3.74 11.94
CA HIS A 282 12.69 3.06 12.97
C HIS A 282 13.50 1.90 12.40
N GLU A 283 12.86 1.04 11.59
CA GLU A 283 13.48 -0.10 10.94
C GLU A 283 14.62 0.32 9.99
N LEU A 284 14.41 1.38 9.20
CA LEU A 284 15.43 1.95 8.32
C LEU A 284 16.58 2.58 9.11
N SER A 285 16.29 3.33 10.18
CA SER A 285 17.30 4.05 10.96
C SER A 285 18.25 3.11 11.70
N LEU A 286 17.75 1.97 12.16
CA LEU A 286 18.57 0.96 12.83
C LEU A 286 19.56 0.25 11.89
N ARG A 287 19.26 0.26 10.58
CA ARG A 287 19.90 -0.65 9.61
C ARG A 287 20.48 0.08 8.40
N SER A 288 20.39 1.42 8.37
CA SER A 288 20.94 2.27 7.30
C SER A 288 22.45 2.11 7.13
N SER A 289 23.18 1.79 8.19
CA SER A 289 24.63 1.51 8.15
C SER A 289 25.01 0.24 7.37
N SER A 290 24.03 -0.60 7.05
CA SER A 290 24.24 -1.83 6.28
C SER A 290 24.01 -1.64 4.77
N ILE A 291 23.55 -0.45 4.36
CA ILE A 291 23.46 -0.08 2.94
C ILE A 291 24.88 -0.05 2.38
N ASN A 292 25.07 -0.62 1.19
CA ASN A 292 26.33 -0.51 0.47
C ASN A 292 26.73 0.97 0.38
N ASN A 293 27.87 1.35 0.97
CA ASN A 293 28.36 2.73 1.19
C ASN A 293 28.39 3.65 -0.06
N LYS A 294 28.03 3.14 -1.24
CA LYS A 294 27.98 3.85 -2.52
C LYS A 294 26.58 4.30 -2.94
N LEU A 295 25.54 3.86 -2.24
CA LEU A 295 24.15 4.16 -2.53
C LEU A 295 23.50 4.87 -1.33
N ASP A 296 22.52 5.72 -1.61
CA ASP A 296 21.79 6.48 -0.60
C ASP A 296 20.27 6.41 -0.86
N PHE A 297 19.49 6.84 0.13
CA PHE A 297 18.05 7.03 -0.05
C PHE A 297 17.75 8.25 -0.94
N PRO A 298 16.58 8.28 -1.62
CA PRO A 298 16.21 9.39 -2.51
C PRO A 298 16.10 10.73 -1.79
N VAL A 299 15.83 10.69 -0.49
CA VAL A 299 15.75 11.85 0.41
C VAL A 299 16.41 11.49 1.74
N PRO A 300 16.90 12.47 2.51
CA PRO A 300 17.48 12.21 3.82
C PRO A 300 16.52 11.44 4.72
N LEU A 301 17.02 10.37 5.36
CA LEU A 301 16.23 9.53 6.25
C LEU A 301 15.88 10.28 7.54
N THR A 302 14.77 11.01 7.51
CA THR A 302 14.16 11.71 8.65
C THR A 302 12.69 11.34 8.75
N LEU A 303 12.10 11.54 9.93
CA LEU A 303 10.67 11.26 10.13
C LEU A 303 9.78 12.12 9.22
N ASP A 304 10.17 13.38 8.96
CA ASP A 304 9.41 14.28 8.08
C ASP A 304 9.41 13.82 6.62
N ASN A 305 10.51 13.20 6.17
CA ASN A 305 10.69 12.73 4.79
C ASN A 305 10.19 11.30 4.55
N ILE A 306 9.75 10.59 5.59
CA ILE A 306 9.41 9.17 5.48
C ILE A 306 8.25 8.93 4.49
N HIS A 307 7.30 9.87 4.43
CA HIS A 307 6.19 9.81 3.49
C HIS A 307 6.68 9.94 2.05
N THR A 308 7.62 10.85 1.79
CA THR A 308 8.27 10.98 0.48
C THR A 308 8.99 9.69 0.08
N ILE A 309 9.67 9.02 1.02
CA ILE A 309 10.30 7.71 0.78
C ILE A 309 9.24 6.67 0.37
N ILE A 310 8.11 6.62 1.06
CA ILE A 310 7.01 5.71 0.73
C ILE A 310 6.44 6.03 -0.66
N ASP A 311 6.24 7.31 -0.98
CA ASP A 311 5.62 7.76 -2.23
C ASP A 311 6.45 7.43 -3.48
N VAL A 312 7.79 7.53 -3.37
CA VAL A 312 8.70 7.16 -4.46
C VAL A 312 8.98 5.65 -4.53
N SER A 313 8.47 4.87 -3.57
CA SER A 313 8.68 3.42 -3.51
C SER A 313 7.60 2.66 -4.26
N LYS A 314 7.95 1.45 -4.71
CA LYS A 314 7.01 0.52 -5.34
C LYS A 314 6.56 -0.54 -4.34
N LEU A 315 5.25 -0.72 -4.19
CA LEU A 315 4.66 -1.74 -3.34
C LEU A 315 4.25 -2.97 -4.17
N ILE A 316 4.75 -4.13 -3.80
CA ILE A 316 4.43 -5.42 -4.42
C ILE A 316 3.74 -6.29 -3.37
N SER A 317 2.69 -7.00 -3.79
CA SER A 317 2.07 -8.03 -2.95
C SER A 317 1.79 -9.31 -3.73
N TYR A 318 2.04 -10.43 -3.07
CA TYR A 318 1.86 -11.75 -3.66
C TYR A 318 1.52 -12.80 -2.59
N TYR A 319 1.04 -13.95 -3.05
CA TYR A 319 0.76 -15.12 -2.22
C TYR A 319 1.62 -16.29 -2.64
N TYR A 320 2.22 -16.95 -1.66
CA TYR A 320 3.14 -18.06 -1.82
C TYR A 320 3.23 -18.84 -0.50
N ASN A 321 3.27 -20.16 -0.54
CA ASN A 321 3.37 -21.04 0.65
C ASN A 321 2.43 -20.64 1.81
N ASN A 322 1.15 -20.41 1.51
CA ASN A 322 0.11 -20.02 2.47
C ASN A 322 0.34 -18.67 3.19
N ARG A 323 1.31 -17.88 2.74
CA ARG A 323 1.64 -16.56 3.26
C ARG A 323 1.34 -15.48 2.22
N ILE A 324 0.87 -14.35 2.69
CA ILE A 324 0.70 -13.13 1.90
C ILE A 324 1.88 -12.22 2.19
N PHE A 325 2.67 -11.92 1.16
CA PHE A 325 3.84 -11.08 1.26
C PHE A 325 3.52 -9.66 0.82
N PHE A 326 4.10 -8.69 1.52
CA PHE A 326 4.11 -7.28 1.16
C PHE A 326 5.57 -6.82 1.10
N ILE A 327 5.96 -6.29 -0.05
CA ILE A 327 7.32 -5.80 -0.31
C ILE A 327 7.27 -4.34 -0.70
N LEU A 328 7.91 -3.48 0.10
CA LEU A 328 8.17 -2.10 -0.27
C LEU A 328 9.58 -2.01 -0.88
N GLN A 329 9.65 -1.67 -2.17
CA GLN A 329 10.90 -1.46 -2.90
C GLN A 329 11.24 0.03 -2.89
N ILE A 330 12.17 0.42 -2.03
CA ILE A 330 12.67 1.80 -1.95
C ILE A 330 13.82 1.92 -2.95
N PRO A 331 13.76 2.83 -3.94
CA PRO A 331 14.87 3.01 -4.87
C PRO A 331 16.11 3.55 -4.12
N LEU A 332 17.27 2.97 -4.42
CA LEU A 332 18.56 3.41 -3.89
C LEU A 332 19.30 4.20 -4.97
N ILE A 333 19.62 5.45 -4.66
CA ILE A 333 20.21 6.39 -5.61
C ILE A 333 21.73 6.43 -5.51
N TYR A 334 22.38 6.72 -6.62
CA TYR A 334 23.77 7.17 -6.60
C TYR A 334 23.85 8.60 -6.03
N PRO A 335 24.83 8.91 -5.16
CA PRO A 335 25.02 10.24 -4.59
C PRO A 335 25.64 11.22 -5.61
N ILE A 336 25.24 11.13 -6.88
CA ILE A 336 25.67 12.00 -7.97
C ILE A 336 24.45 12.76 -8.45
N LYS A 337 24.46 14.07 -8.21
CA LYS A 337 23.41 14.99 -8.62
C LYS A 337 23.59 15.36 -10.09
N TYR A 338 22.52 15.26 -10.87
CA TYR A 338 22.46 15.77 -12.24
C TYR A 338 21.49 16.93 -12.32
N VAL A 339 21.95 18.04 -12.91
CA VAL A 339 21.09 19.16 -13.27
C VAL A 339 20.52 18.90 -14.66
N VAL A 340 19.20 18.90 -14.75
CA VAL A 340 18.48 18.70 -16.01
C VAL A 340 18.24 20.04 -16.68
N TYR A 341 18.63 20.12 -17.95
CA TYR A 341 18.39 21.25 -18.80
C TYR A 341 17.42 20.86 -19.92
N LYS A 342 16.39 21.68 -20.12
CA LYS A 342 15.56 21.62 -21.34
C LYS A 342 16.31 22.29 -22.47
N ILE A 343 16.44 21.58 -23.58
CA ILE A 343 17.14 22.07 -24.76
C ILE A 343 16.14 22.86 -25.60
N ILE A 344 16.34 24.18 -25.67
CA ILE A 344 15.52 25.10 -26.46
C ILE A 344 16.32 25.53 -27.68
N PRO A 345 15.92 25.12 -28.89
CA PRO A 345 16.62 25.54 -30.10
C PRO A 345 16.34 27.01 -30.38
N LEU A 346 17.41 27.78 -30.62
CA LEU A 346 17.33 29.21 -30.91
C LEU A 346 17.75 29.48 -32.37
N PRO A 347 17.01 30.31 -33.11
CA PRO A 347 17.42 30.72 -34.44
C PRO A 347 18.71 31.53 -34.36
N THR A 348 19.75 31.10 -35.07
CA THR A 348 21.06 31.76 -35.09
C THR A 348 21.30 32.40 -36.44
N PRO A 349 21.64 33.70 -36.51
CA PRO A 349 21.91 34.36 -37.78
C PRO A 349 23.23 33.86 -38.38
N HIS A 350 23.30 33.77 -39.71
CA HIS A 350 24.56 33.47 -40.41
C HIS A 350 25.56 34.64 -40.39
N ASP A 351 25.05 35.87 -40.38
CA ASP A 351 25.82 37.10 -40.25
C ASP A 351 25.29 37.90 -39.06
N ASN A 352 26.15 38.14 -38.07
CA ASN A 352 25.81 38.90 -36.86
C ASN A 352 25.57 40.38 -37.13
N THR A 353 26.07 40.91 -38.26
CA THR A 353 25.98 42.33 -38.61
C THR A 353 24.76 42.65 -39.47
N ASN A 354 24.36 41.73 -40.38
CA ASN A 354 23.18 41.86 -41.25
C ASN A 354 22.43 40.52 -41.34
N PRO A 355 21.55 40.20 -40.38
CA PRO A 355 20.92 38.89 -40.27
C PRO A 355 19.80 38.69 -41.32
N ASN A 356 20.18 38.32 -42.54
CA ASN A 356 19.24 38.01 -43.64
C ASN A 356 18.84 36.52 -43.73
N THR A 357 19.59 35.63 -43.07
CA THR A 357 19.34 34.19 -43.05
C THR A 357 19.66 33.61 -41.67
N PHE A 358 18.87 32.63 -41.24
CA PHE A 358 18.97 32.00 -39.92
C PHE A 358 19.05 30.48 -40.06
N ALA A 359 19.83 29.85 -39.18
CA ALA A 359 19.87 28.41 -39.00
C ALA A 359 19.24 28.04 -37.66
N LEU A 360 18.54 26.90 -37.63
CA LEU A 360 17.99 26.31 -36.41
C LEU A 360 18.59 24.93 -36.22
N ILE A 361 19.19 24.69 -35.06
CA ILE A 361 19.70 23.37 -34.69
C ILE A 361 18.56 22.59 -34.06
N THR A 362 18.14 21.48 -34.68
CA THR A 362 17.13 20.60 -34.08
C THR A 362 17.81 19.59 -33.16
N PRO A 363 17.61 19.66 -31.84
CA PRO A 363 18.21 18.69 -30.92
C PRO A 363 17.57 17.32 -31.10
N SER A 364 18.36 16.25 -30.92
CA SER A 364 17.86 14.87 -31.02
C SER A 364 16.99 14.46 -29.83
N LYS A 365 17.15 15.15 -28.69
CA LYS A 365 16.47 14.92 -27.41
C LYS A 365 16.05 16.25 -26.79
N SER A 366 14.96 16.26 -26.03
CA SER A 366 14.40 17.49 -25.44
C SER A 366 15.13 17.91 -24.15
N TYR A 367 15.80 16.98 -23.47
CA TYR A 367 16.46 17.21 -22.20
C TYR A 367 17.87 16.62 -22.18
N ILE A 368 18.74 17.28 -21.43
CA ILE A 368 20.07 16.78 -21.06
C ILE A 368 20.26 16.89 -19.55
N ALA A 369 20.66 15.81 -18.90
CA ALA A 369 21.17 15.82 -17.53
C ALA A 369 22.68 15.96 -17.57
N LEU A 370 23.24 16.83 -16.74
CA LEU A 370 24.68 17.04 -16.59
C LEU A 370 25.06 17.04 -15.13
N THR A 371 26.22 16.48 -14.80
CA THR A 371 26.83 16.67 -13.48
C THR A 371 27.37 18.09 -13.33
N ASP A 372 27.54 18.54 -12.08
CA ASP A 372 28.07 19.89 -11.79
C ASP A 372 29.49 20.08 -12.39
N ASP A 373 30.29 19.02 -12.48
CA ASP A 373 31.63 18.99 -13.12
C ASP A 373 31.58 18.82 -14.65
N ARG A 374 30.39 18.58 -15.22
CA ARG A 374 30.13 18.33 -16.65
C ARG A 374 30.86 17.11 -17.23
N LEU A 375 31.32 16.18 -16.40
CA LEU A 375 32.00 14.95 -16.85
C LEU A 375 31.03 13.87 -17.31
N HIS A 376 29.82 13.84 -16.77
CA HIS A 376 28.81 12.83 -17.09
C HIS A 376 27.54 13.50 -17.62
N TYR A 377 26.92 12.85 -18.60
CA TYR A 377 25.66 13.32 -19.17
C TYR A 377 24.72 12.19 -19.54
N SER A 378 23.43 12.51 -19.60
CA SER A 378 22.38 11.63 -20.13
C SER A 378 21.37 12.46 -20.90
N LEU A 379 20.72 11.87 -21.92
CA LEU A 379 19.77 12.55 -22.78
C LEU A 379 18.38 11.90 -22.67
N PHE A 380 17.32 12.71 -22.67
CA PHE A 380 15.94 12.22 -22.51
C PHE A 380 14.94 12.95 -23.41
N ASP A 381 13.85 12.27 -23.77
CA ASP A 381 12.73 12.88 -24.50
C ASP A 381 11.73 13.56 -23.56
N ASN A 382 11.50 12.97 -22.38
CA ASN A 382 10.56 13.42 -21.35
C ASN A 382 11.15 13.13 -19.96
N LEU A 383 10.69 13.87 -18.95
CA LEU A 383 11.02 13.70 -17.53
C LEU A 383 9.95 12.92 -16.74
N GLN A 384 8.82 12.56 -17.37
CA GLN A 384 7.84 11.66 -16.76
C GLN A 384 8.27 10.20 -16.96
N GLN A 385 8.31 9.46 -15.86
CA GLN A 385 8.52 8.00 -15.83
C GLN A 385 7.18 7.29 -15.58
#